data_AF-A0A5J5V8I2-F1
#
_entry.id   AF-A0A5J5V8I2-F1
#
_cell.length_a   1.000
_cell.length_b   1.000
_cell.length_c   1.000
_cell.angle_alpha   90.00
_cell.angle_beta   90.00
_cell.angle_gamma   90.00
#
_symmetry.space_group_name_H-M   'P 1'
#
loop_
_entity.id
_entity.type
_entity.pdbx_description
1 polymer ?
#
loop_
_entity_poly.entity_id
_entity_poly.type
_entity_poly.pdbx_seq_one_letter_code
_entity_poly.pdbx_strand_id
1 'polypeptide(L)'
;MSGTEMEKKVEGEEKKGGELLFCGSTCWDVIGRRKGAVEGNLVSPTRLRPLVGVDIRFVASGCLSCHCVALDVEGRCYTWGRNEKGQLGHGDTIQRDRPTIVSELSKYKIIKAGSGRNHTVVVTEDGNSLAFGWNKHGQLGSGSTRNEIESSPVRCLVSQVTNTACGADFTVWLSSVEGSSILYAGLPQYGQLGHGTDNEYNSKDSSVKLVYEPQPRPRAIATLSGETIVKVACGTNHTVAVDKNGYVYTWGFGGYGRLGHREQKDEWAPRRVDVFQKHNVLPPNAVVSAGSVNSACTAGGGQLYMWGKIKNAGDDWMYPKPLMDLSGWNLRCMDSGNMHHFVGADASCISWGQAQYGELGYGPMGQKSSAVPKKVDILEGMHVISVACGMGHSMVIVDRENVSDRLDQLDVYDGKATAEGTEVPDANATFPKQTNKRGAKNTSDSSKNSKRKKSKDSSDSEDEEENSDVESDSSGEYINGKAPSKGRGKGAKKSISGGKGTGRGRPSTNKTPQSSGGKTGKRGRPRKSQV
;
A
#
# COMPACT_ATOMS: atom_id res chain seq x y z
N MET A 1 -43.98 40.43 -15.05
CA MET A 1 -44.06 39.48 -13.94
C MET A 1 -43.38 38.20 -14.43
N SER A 2 -42.05 38.17 -14.44
CA SER A 2 -41.15 37.83 -13.29
C SER A 2 -41.16 36.31 -13.05
N GLY A 3 -40.16 35.53 -13.44
CA GLY A 3 -38.73 35.87 -13.62
C GLY A 3 -37.90 35.72 -12.33
N THR A 4 -38.51 35.20 -11.27
CA THR A 4 -37.92 35.12 -9.90
C THR A 4 -38.30 33.84 -9.15
N GLU A 5 -38.80 32.79 -9.81
CA GLU A 5 -39.16 31.51 -9.18
C GLU A 5 -38.28 30.30 -9.58
N MET A 6 -37.28 30.49 -10.44
CA MET A 6 -36.27 29.45 -10.75
C MET A 6 -34.93 29.63 -9.99
N GLU A 7 -34.80 30.66 -9.16
CA GLU A 7 -33.61 30.91 -8.33
C GLU A 7 -33.90 30.70 -6.83
N LYS A 8 -34.37 29.50 -6.47
CA LYS A 8 -34.33 28.97 -5.07
C LYS A 8 -34.70 27.48 -5.00
N LYS A 9 -33.84 26.63 -5.56
CA LYS A 9 -33.79 25.20 -5.18
C LYS A 9 -32.42 24.57 -5.37
N VAL A 10 -31.42 25.20 -4.77
CA VAL A 10 -30.22 24.53 -4.25
C VAL A 10 -30.37 24.46 -2.73
N GLU A 11 -31.47 23.85 -2.29
CA GLU A 11 -31.57 23.34 -0.92
C GLU A 11 -30.64 22.13 -0.87
N GLY A 12 -29.73 22.11 0.10
CA GLY A 12 -28.58 21.21 0.05
C GLY A 12 -28.97 19.74 -0.01
N GLU A 13 -28.26 18.97 -0.83
CA GLU A 13 -28.25 17.51 -0.67
C GLU A 13 -27.86 17.21 0.79
N GLU A 14 -28.75 16.57 1.53
CA GLU A 14 -28.40 16.04 2.85
C GLU A 14 -27.18 15.15 2.68
N LYS A 15 -26.13 15.42 3.47
CA LYS A 15 -24.87 14.69 3.38
C LYS A 15 -25.08 13.27 3.92
N LYS A 16 -25.61 12.38 3.09
CA LYS A 16 -26.00 11.02 3.49
C LYS A 16 -24.79 10.26 4.04
N GLY A 17 -24.88 9.83 5.29
CA GLY A 17 -23.95 8.90 5.92
C GLY A 17 -24.57 7.52 6.10
N GLY A 18 -23.82 6.61 6.71
CA GLY A 18 -24.28 5.26 7.02
C GLY A 18 -23.55 4.64 8.21
N GLU A 19 -23.88 3.39 8.50
CA GLU A 19 -23.20 2.59 9.53
C GLU A 19 -21.83 2.13 9.01
N LEU A 20 -20.78 2.27 9.83
CA LEU A 20 -19.48 1.67 9.55
C LEU A 20 -19.43 0.23 10.07
N LEU A 21 -19.18 -0.71 9.16
CA LEU A 21 -18.82 -2.09 9.46
C LEU A 21 -17.33 -2.33 9.19
N PHE A 22 -16.71 -3.18 10.00
CA PHE A 22 -15.29 -3.51 9.93
C PHE A 22 -15.09 -5.03 9.97
N CYS A 23 -14.14 -5.54 9.19
CA CYS A 23 -13.63 -6.92 9.30
C CYS A 23 -12.11 -6.99 9.06
N GLY A 24 -11.48 -8.06 9.54
CA GLY A 24 -10.04 -8.31 9.45
C GLY A 24 -9.29 -8.12 10.77
N SER A 25 -8.01 -7.73 10.67
CA SER A 25 -7.09 -7.68 11.81
C SER A 25 -7.42 -6.54 12.77
N THR A 26 -7.46 -6.85 14.06
CA THR A 26 -7.50 -5.88 15.18
C THR A 26 -6.18 -5.86 15.96
N CYS A 27 -5.21 -6.72 15.59
CA CYS A 27 -3.86 -6.78 16.15
C CYS A 27 -2.91 -5.89 15.35
N TRP A 28 -2.97 -4.58 15.61
CA TRP A 28 -2.24 -3.54 14.87
C TRP A 28 -0.72 -3.58 15.08
N ASP A 29 -0.26 -4.21 16.15
CA ASP A 29 1.13 -4.50 16.45
C ASP A 29 1.68 -5.67 15.63
N VAL A 30 0.86 -6.69 15.36
CA VAL A 30 1.23 -7.94 14.65
C VAL A 30 1.01 -7.87 13.13
N ILE A 31 0.02 -7.12 12.65
CA ILE A 31 -0.34 -7.08 11.21
C ILE A 31 0.88 -6.78 10.31
N GLY A 32 1.13 -7.66 9.33
CA GLY A 32 2.28 -7.55 8.42
C GLY A 32 3.64 -7.93 9.04
N ARG A 33 3.69 -8.47 10.28
CA ARG A 33 4.93 -8.94 10.94
C ARG A 33 4.97 -10.46 11.04
N ARG A 34 6.19 -11.02 11.09
CA ARG A 34 6.45 -12.49 11.17
C ARG A 34 6.27 -13.10 12.58
N LYS A 35 5.80 -12.34 13.58
CA LYS A 35 5.70 -12.79 14.99
C LYS A 35 4.34 -12.42 15.59
N GLY A 36 3.72 -13.36 16.30
CA GLY A 36 2.50 -13.14 17.10
C GLY A 36 1.42 -14.19 16.83
N ALA A 37 0.61 -14.51 17.84
CA ALA A 37 -0.64 -15.23 17.65
C ALA A 37 -1.68 -14.26 17.07
N VAL A 38 -2.35 -14.65 16.00
CA VAL A 38 -3.37 -13.82 15.34
C VAL A 38 -4.74 -14.12 15.95
N GLU A 39 -4.92 -13.69 17.20
CA GLU A 39 -6.15 -13.88 17.98
C GLU A 39 -6.93 -12.56 18.13
N GLY A 40 -8.27 -12.63 18.07
CA GLY A 40 -9.15 -11.47 18.23
C GLY A 40 -9.57 -10.76 16.93
N ASN A 41 -9.21 -11.30 15.77
CA ASN A 41 -9.64 -10.76 14.48
C ASN A 41 -11.15 -10.88 14.23
N LEU A 42 -11.69 -9.93 13.48
CA LEU A 42 -13.12 -9.85 13.14
C LEU A 42 -13.36 -10.49 11.76
N VAL A 43 -13.69 -11.78 11.75
CA VAL A 43 -13.88 -12.56 10.49
C VAL A 43 -15.22 -12.28 9.78
N SER A 44 -16.15 -11.63 10.47
CA SER A 44 -17.40 -11.08 9.94
C SER A 44 -17.32 -9.55 9.91
N PRO A 45 -18.08 -8.85 9.04
CA PRO A 45 -18.42 -7.44 9.21
C PRO A 45 -19.08 -7.21 10.57
N THR A 46 -18.46 -6.37 11.39
CA THR A 46 -18.80 -6.12 12.79
C THR A 46 -18.87 -4.62 13.04
N ARG A 47 -19.78 -4.17 13.90
CA ARG A 47 -19.94 -2.75 14.25
C ARG A 47 -18.88 -2.35 15.27
N LEU A 48 -18.38 -1.12 15.21
CA LEU A 48 -17.41 -0.60 16.18
C LEU A 48 -18.12 0.24 17.24
N ARG A 49 -18.06 -0.15 18.52
CA ARG A 49 -18.78 0.51 19.63
C ARG A 49 -18.73 2.05 19.59
N PRO A 50 -17.58 2.73 19.37
CA PRO A 50 -17.52 4.19 19.40
C PRO A 50 -18.22 4.89 18.23
N LEU A 51 -18.61 4.15 17.18
CA LEU A 51 -19.23 4.66 15.96
C LEU A 51 -20.68 4.17 15.79
N VAL A 52 -21.19 3.34 16.70
CA VAL A 52 -22.61 2.95 16.73
C VAL A 52 -23.46 4.22 16.88
N GLY A 53 -24.36 4.45 15.92
CA GLY A 53 -25.20 5.64 15.85
C GLY A 53 -24.55 6.86 15.16
N VAL A 54 -23.23 6.87 14.93
CA VAL A 54 -22.54 7.94 14.18
C VAL A 54 -22.74 7.73 12.68
N ASP A 55 -23.19 8.74 11.95
CA ASP A 55 -23.33 8.67 10.48
C ASP A 55 -21.99 8.91 9.79
N ILE A 56 -21.36 7.84 9.32
CA ILE A 56 -20.07 7.87 8.61
C ILE A 56 -20.31 8.07 7.11
N ARG A 57 -19.68 9.08 6.50
CA ARG A 57 -19.81 9.39 5.06
C ARG A 57 -18.59 9.03 4.22
N PHE A 58 -17.44 8.83 4.85
CA PHE A 58 -16.19 8.54 4.15
C PHE A 58 -15.24 7.70 5.01
N VAL A 59 -14.49 6.81 4.37
CA VAL A 59 -13.46 5.98 4.99
C VAL A 59 -12.21 5.96 4.11
N ALA A 60 -11.04 5.84 4.74
CA ALA A 60 -9.78 5.62 4.05
C ALA A 60 -8.87 4.67 4.84
N SER A 61 -8.25 3.76 4.11
CA SER A 61 -7.04 3.02 4.50
C SER A 61 -6.32 2.68 3.21
N GLY A 62 -4.99 2.77 3.16
CA GLY A 62 -4.21 2.37 1.99
C GLY A 62 -3.89 0.88 1.98
N CYS A 63 -3.54 0.35 0.81
CA CYS A 63 -3.23 -1.08 0.61
C CYS A 63 -2.09 -1.66 1.49
N LEU A 64 -1.25 -0.82 2.10
CA LEU A 64 -0.23 -1.20 3.10
C LEU A 64 -0.44 -0.52 4.48
N SER A 65 -1.54 0.20 4.65
CA SER A 65 -1.86 0.86 5.90
C SER A 65 -2.27 -0.16 6.95
N CYS A 66 -1.73 0.06 8.15
CA CYS A 66 -2.09 -0.65 9.38
C CYS A 66 -2.87 0.27 10.33
N HIS A 67 -3.57 1.27 9.78
CA HIS A 67 -4.45 2.19 10.49
C HIS A 67 -5.66 2.53 9.62
N CYS A 68 -6.66 3.16 10.23
CA CYS A 68 -7.93 3.49 9.61
C CYS A 68 -8.26 4.97 9.83
N VAL A 69 -8.96 5.55 8.87
CA VAL A 69 -9.56 6.89 8.96
C VAL A 69 -11.04 6.78 8.61
N ALA A 70 -11.91 7.37 9.43
CA ALA A 70 -13.33 7.55 9.14
C ALA A 70 -13.74 9.00 9.36
N LEU A 71 -14.60 9.53 8.48
CA LEU A 71 -15.15 10.88 8.57
C LEU A 71 -16.68 10.81 8.65
N ASP A 72 -17.25 11.53 9.61
CA ASP A 72 -18.70 11.64 9.74
C ASP A 72 -19.29 12.80 8.93
N VAL A 73 -20.62 12.89 8.90
CA VAL A 73 -21.38 13.92 8.19
C VAL A 73 -21.08 15.36 8.67
N GLU A 74 -20.74 15.53 9.95
CA GLU A 74 -20.31 16.80 10.55
C GLU A 74 -18.91 17.21 10.05
N GLY A 75 -18.07 16.22 9.70
CA GLY A 75 -16.68 16.40 9.27
C GLY A 75 -15.65 16.21 10.38
N ARG A 76 -16.04 15.56 11.49
CA ARG A 76 -15.09 15.09 12.51
C ARG A 76 -14.29 13.92 11.94
N CYS A 77 -13.00 13.87 12.30
CA CYS A 77 -12.07 12.85 11.86
C CYS A 77 -11.81 11.85 12.98
N TYR A 78 -12.03 10.56 12.71
CA TYR A 78 -11.76 9.46 13.60
C TYR A 78 -10.59 8.63 13.04
N THR A 79 -9.61 8.35 13.88
CA THR A 79 -8.44 7.52 13.53
C THR A 79 -8.23 6.42 14.57
N TRP A 80 -7.75 5.27 14.11
CA TRP A 80 -7.35 4.14 14.97
C TRP A 80 -6.40 3.19 14.24
N GLY A 81 -5.77 2.31 14.99
CA GLY A 81 -4.77 1.34 14.54
C GLY A 81 -3.35 1.69 14.97
N ARG A 82 -2.35 1.23 14.19
CA ARG A 82 -0.92 1.41 14.48
C ARG A 82 -0.55 2.91 14.47
N ASN A 83 0.21 3.36 15.47
CA ASN A 83 0.62 4.77 15.60
C ASN A 83 2.13 4.99 15.81
N GLU A 84 2.98 3.99 15.53
CA GLU A 84 4.43 4.01 15.81
C GLU A 84 5.18 5.21 15.19
N LYS A 85 4.61 5.87 14.18
CA LYS A 85 5.15 7.04 13.50
C LYS A 85 4.24 8.26 13.59
N GLY A 86 3.25 8.29 14.48
CA GLY A 86 2.32 9.42 14.67
C GLY A 86 1.19 9.49 13.65
N GLN A 87 0.97 8.44 12.85
CA GLN A 87 -0.01 8.42 11.74
C GLN A 87 -1.48 8.58 12.16
N LEU A 88 -1.81 8.56 13.45
CA LEU A 88 -3.16 8.83 13.95
C LEU A 88 -3.43 10.31 14.27
N GLY A 89 -2.40 11.16 14.41
CA GLY A 89 -2.56 12.61 14.53
C GLY A 89 -2.97 13.13 15.92
N HIS A 90 -2.87 12.32 16.97
CA HIS A 90 -3.28 12.71 18.34
C HIS A 90 -2.19 13.40 19.18
N GLY A 91 -1.06 13.81 18.58
CA GLY A 91 0.09 14.39 19.28
C GLY A 91 1.06 13.37 19.87
N ASP A 92 0.71 12.07 19.86
CA ASP A 92 1.51 10.97 20.38
C ASP A 92 1.77 9.86 19.34
N THR A 93 2.57 8.85 19.73
CA THR A 93 2.82 7.62 18.96
C THR A 93 2.12 6.38 19.54
N ILE A 94 1.09 6.58 20.37
CA ILE A 94 0.36 5.53 21.09
C ILE A 94 -0.69 4.90 20.16
N GLN A 95 -0.62 3.58 20.00
CA GLN A 95 -1.61 2.78 19.26
C GLN A 95 -3.01 2.92 19.89
N ARG A 96 -4.04 2.96 19.05
CA ARG A 96 -5.44 3.01 19.51
C ARG A 96 -6.24 1.89 18.87
N ASP A 97 -6.79 0.98 19.67
CA ASP A 97 -7.55 -0.17 19.18
C ASP A 97 -9.01 0.18 18.82
N ARG A 98 -9.44 1.41 19.10
CA ARG A 98 -10.81 1.92 18.94
C ARG A 98 -10.82 3.24 18.15
N PRO A 99 -11.80 3.49 17.27
CA PRO A 99 -12.01 4.79 16.62
C PRO A 99 -11.99 5.94 17.63
N THR A 100 -11.03 6.86 17.47
CA THR A 100 -10.82 7.99 18.38
C THR A 100 -10.83 9.29 17.61
N ILE A 101 -11.50 10.33 18.12
CA ILE A 101 -11.56 11.64 17.46
C ILE A 101 -10.18 12.32 17.51
N VAL A 102 -9.73 12.88 16.38
CA VAL A 102 -8.53 13.70 16.31
C VAL A 102 -8.86 15.13 16.74
N SER A 103 -8.72 15.43 18.04
CA SER A 103 -9.14 16.70 18.64
C SER A 103 -8.58 17.95 17.95
N GLU A 104 -7.33 17.91 17.46
CA GLU A 104 -6.73 19.04 16.75
C GLU A 104 -7.39 19.34 15.39
N LEU A 105 -8.04 18.35 14.77
CA LEU A 105 -8.78 18.52 13.53
C LEU A 105 -10.21 19.04 13.76
N SER A 106 -10.75 19.03 14.98
CA SER A 106 -12.13 19.45 15.28
C SER A 106 -12.44 20.92 14.96
N LYS A 107 -11.39 21.75 14.77
CA LYS A 107 -11.51 23.13 14.29
C LYS A 107 -11.69 23.25 12.76
N TYR A 108 -11.63 22.13 12.04
CA TYR A 108 -11.81 22.04 10.59
C TYR A 108 -12.91 21.04 10.25
N LYS A 109 -13.56 21.26 9.12
CA LYS A 109 -14.55 20.33 8.55
C LYS A 109 -13.86 19.45 7.51
N ILE A 110 -13.49 18.23 7.88
CA ILE A 110 -12.74 17.33 7.02
C ILE A 110 -13.68 16.67 6.01
N ILE A 111 -13.32 16.67 4.71
CA ILE A 111 -14.18 16.16 3.62
C ILE A 111 -13.60 14.95 2.88
N LYS A 112 -12.27 14.76 2.89
CA LYS A 112 -11.56 13.61 2.31
C LYS A 112 -10.36 13.27 3.17
N ALA A 113 -9.88 12.03 3.05
CA ALA A 113 -8.66 11.57 3.66
C ALA A 113 -7.94 10.55 2.76
N GLY A 114 -6.63 10.46 2.91
CA GLY A 114 -5.75 9.45 2.34
C GLY A 114 -4.87 8.86 3.44
N SER A 115 -4.51 7.59 3.31
CA SER A 115 -3.76 6.83 4.32
C SER A 115 -2.68 6.04 3.60
N GLY A 116 -1.41 6.37 3.86
CA GLY A 116 -0.27 5.64 3.35
C GLY A 116 0.18 4.53 4.31
N ARG A 117 1.41 4.04 4.17
CA ARG A 117 1.95 2.99 5.08
C ARG A 117 2.00 3.48 6.53
N ASN A 118 2.58 4.66 6.74
CA ASN A 118 2.86 5.26 8.04
C ASN A 118 2.51 6.76 8.12
N HIS A 119 1.61 7.25 7.26
CA HIS A 119 1.19 8.65 7.27
C HIS A 119 -0.28 8.79 6.85
N THR A 120 -0.90 9.89 7.26
CA THR A 120 -2.29 10.25 6.96
C THR A 120 -2.34 11.66 6.43
N VAL A 121 -3.25 11.91 5.48
CA VAL A 121 -3.50 13.21 4.88
C VAL A 121 -5.00 13.47 4.89
N VAL A 122 -5.42 14.66 5.28
CA VAL A 122 -6.82 15.07 5.39
C VAL A 122 -7.06 16.37 4.64
N VAL A 123 -8.19 16.45 3.94
CA VAL A 123 -8.61 17.61 3.15
C VAL A 123 -9.79 18.29 3.82
N THR A 124 -9.74 19.60 3.95
CA THR A 124 -10.76 20.44 4.61
C THR A 124 -11.75 21.01 3.59
N GLU A 125 -12.95 21.39 4.03
CA GLU A 125 -14.01 21.92 3.16
C GLU A 125 -13.62 23.25 2.46
N ASP A 126 -12.64 23.98 2.99
CA ASP A 126 -12.06 25.20 2.39
C ASP A 126 -10.90 24.91 1.39
N GLY A 127 -10.65 23.63 1.05
CA GLY A 127 -9.65 23.23 0.07
C GLY A 127 -8.20 23.29 0.57
N ASN A 128 -7.97 23.41 1.89
CA ASN A 128 -6.68 23.18 2.50
C ASN A 128 -6.44 21.67 2.73
N SER A 129 -5.20 21.31 3.07
CA SER A 129 -4.83 19.96 3.47
C SER A 129 -3.93 19.99 4.70
N LEU A 130 -4.13 19.04 5.60
CA LEU A 130 -3.23 18.74 6.72
C LEU A 130 -2.73 17.30 6.59
N ALA A 131 -1.60 17.00 7.20
CA ALA A 131 -1.00 15.67 7.21
C ALA A 131 -0.29 15.41 8.53
N PHE A 132 -0.13 14.13 8.88
CA PHE A 132 0.53 13.68 10.10
C PHE A 132 1.07 12.27 9.91
N GLY A 133 2.08 11.91 10.70
CA GLY A 133 2.79 10.64 10.63
C GLY A 133 4.24 10.76 10.17
N TRP A 134 4.69 9.74 9.44
CA TRP A 134 6.03 9.61 8.90
C TRP A 134 6.31 10.62 7.77
N ASN A 135 7.45 11.30 7.85
CA ASN A 135 7.84 12.41 6.99
C ASN A 135 9.30 12.35 6.52
N LYS A 136 10.02 11.24 6.74
CA LYS A 136 11.43 11.07 6.33
C LYS A 136 11.67 11.35 4.84
N HIS A 137 10.67 11.11 3.99
CA HIS A 137 10.73 11.37 2.55
C HIS A 137 9.92 12.61 2.12
N GLY A 138 9.41 13.40 3.06
CA GLY A 138 8.63 14.61 2.78
C GLY A 138 7.18 14.33 2.35
N GLN A 139 6.68 13.11 2.56
CA GLN A 139 5.36 12.67 2.09
C GLN A 139 4.18 13.45 2.71
N LEU A 140 4.39 14.19 3.80
CA LEU A 140 3.37 15.09 4.37
C LEU A 140 3.19 16.39 3.57
N GLY A 141 4.11 16.71 2.64
CA GLY A 141 4.02 17.92 1.80
C GLY A 141 4.15 19.24 2.57
N SER A 142 4.72 19.23 3.78
CA SER A 142 4.91 20.41 4.65
C SER A 142 6.05 21.34 4.21
N GLY A 143 6.83 20.95 3.19
CA GLY A 143 8.00 21.69 2.71
C GLY A 143 9.28 21.46 3.51
N SER A 144 9.28 20.56 4.49
CA SER A 144 10.43 20.20 5.32
C SER A 144 10.49 18.69 5.58
N THR A 145 11.70 18.12 5.61
CA THR A 145 12.01 16.77 6.13
C THR A 145 12.72 16.81 7.48
N ARG A 146 12.87 17.98 8.11
CA ARG A 146 13.64 18.16 9.36
C ARG A 146 13.12 17.28 10.50
N ASN A 147 11.81 17.14 10.61
CA ASN A 147 11.16 16.22 11.52
C ASN A 147 10.77 14.97 10.73
N GLU A 148 11.31 13.80 11.10
CA GLU A 148 10.92 12.53 10.47
C GLU A 148 9.52 12.05 10.90
N ILE A 149 9.00 12.55 12.03
CA ILE A 149 7.68 12.22 12.59
C ILE A 149 6.98 13.53 12.96
N GLU A 150 5.74 13.69 12.51
CA GLU A 150 4.82 14.74 12.95
C GLU A 150 3.58 14.07 13.56
N SER A 151 3.52 13.96 14.89
CA SER A 151 2.42 13.28 15.58
C SER A 151 1.14 14.11 15.70
N SER A 152 1.21 15.42 15.43
CA SER A 152 0.08 16.35 15.33
C SER A 152 -0.12 16.81 13.87
N PRO A 153 -1.34 17.24 13.47
CA PRO A 153 -1.61 17.65 12.10
C PRO A 153 -0.84 18.91 11.67
N VAL A 154 0.07 18.76 10.72
CA VAL A 154 0.80 19.88 10.08
C VAL A 154 0.16 20.26 8.74
N ARG A 155 0.25 21.53 8.34
CA ARG A 155 -0.32 22.02 7.09
C ARG A 155 0.53 21.60 5.88
N CYS A 156 -0.12 21.04 4.85
CA CYS A 156 0.49 20.76 3.56
C CYS A 156 0.59 22.05 2.72
N LEU A 157 1.65 22.19 1.92
CA LEU A 157 1.85 23.32 1.01
C LEU A 157 1.12 23.13 -0.34
N VAL A 158 -0.19 22.86 -0.25
CA VAL A 158 -1.15 22.76 -1.36
C VAL A 158 -2.40 23.60 -1.07
N SER A 159 -3.14 23.97 -2.11
CA SER A 159 -4.38 24.73 -1.99
C SER A 159 -5.41 24.28 -3.04
N GLN A 160 -6.67 24.64 -2.80
CA GLN A 160 -7.84 24.23 -3.59
C GLN A 160 -7.90 22.71 -3.83
N VAL A 161 -7.53 21.93 -2.81
CA VAL A 161 -7.49 20.47 -2.90
C VAL A 161 -8.92 19.93 -2.98
N THR A 162 -9.18 19.12 -4.01
CA THR A 162 -10.48 18.48 -4.25
C THR A 162 -10.50 17.01 -3.82
N ASN A 163 -9.34 16.34 -3.89
CA ASN A 163 -9.19 14.95 -3.47
C ASN A 163 -7.73 14.64 -3.10
N THR A 164 -7.50 13.53 -2.39
CA THR A 164 -6.16 13.06 -2.02
C THR A 164 -6.06 11.54 -2.07
N ALA A 165 -4.86 11.01 -2.36
CA ALA A 165 -4.53 9.60 -2.26
C ALA A 165 -3.08 9.45 -1.79
N CYS A 166 -2.76 8.33 -1.13
CA CYS A 166 -1.42 8.04 -0.61
C CYS A 166 -0.94 6.69 -1.11
N GLY A 167 0.30 6.63 -1.59
CA GLY A 167 1.02 5.36 -1.72
C GLY A 167 1.67 4.96 -0.40
N ALA A 168 2.68 4.09 -0.44
CA ALA A 168 3.37 3.70 0.79
C ALA A 168 4.04 4.90 1.48
N ASP A 169 4.86 5.63 0.72
CA ASP A 169 5.76 6.69 1.19
C ASP A 169 5.73 7.93 0.28
N PHE A 170 4.58 8.18 -0.36
CA PHE A 170 4.27 9.41 -1.12
C PHE A 170 2.79 9.76 -1.04
N THR A 171 2.47 11.04 -1.23
CA THR A 171 1.11 11.61 -1.28
C THR A 171 0.84 12.26 -2.63
N VAL A 172 -0.42 12.18 -3.06
CA VAL A 172 -0.98 12.82 -4.25
C VAL A 172 -2.16 13.69 -3.87
N TRP A 173 -2.16 14.94 -4.32
CA TRP A 173 -3.31 15.84 -4.20
C TRP A 173 -3.86 16.15 -5.58
N LEU A 174 -5.18 16.08 -5.73
CA LEU A 174 -5.87 16.70 -6.86
C LEU A 174 -6.28 18.13 -6.46
N SER A 175 -6.08 19.09 -7.36
CA SER A 175 -6.39 20.50 -7.13
C SER A 175 -7.21 21.08 -8.28
N SER A 176 -8.07 22.05 -8.00
CA SER A 176 -8.76 22.83 -9.04
C SER A 176 -7.91 23.97 -9.63
N VAL A 177 -6.66 24.14 -9.19
CA VAL A 177 -5.73 25.13 -9.76
C VAL A 177 -5.37 24.75 -11.21
N GLU A 178 -5.65 25.67 -12.13
CA GLU A 178 -5.35 25.51 -13.55
C GLU A 178 -3.85 25.24 -13.79
N GLY A 179 -3.55 24.32 -14.70
CA GLY A 179 -2.17 23.86 -14.95
C GLY A 179 -1.54 23.00 -13.86
N SER A 180 -2.19 22.83 -12.70
CA SER A 180 -1.70 22.07 -11.53
C SER A 180 -2.74 21.09 -10.99
N SER A 181 -3.43 20.37 -11.90
CA SER A 181 -4.53 19.47 -11.53
C SER A 181 -4.13 18.30 -10.61
N ILE A 182 -2.85 17.94 -10.60
CA ILE A 182 -2.27 16.88 -9.76
C ILE A 182 -0.88 17.26 -9.23
N LEU A 183 -0.68 17.14 -7.92
CA LEU A 183 0.59 17.45 -7.23
C LEU A 183 1.07 16.29 -6.35
N TYR A 184 2.39 16.18 -6.20
CA TYR A 184 3.06 15.08 -5.51
C TYR A 184 4.06 15.55 -4.45
N ALA A 185 4.19 14.82 -3.34
CA ALA A 185 5.30 14.92 -2.38
C ALA A 185 5.65 13.54 -1.83
N GLY A 186 6.91 13.34 -1.39
CA GLY A 186 7.38 12.06 -0.85
C GLY A 186 8.62 11.49 -1.52
N LEU A 187 8.77 10.17 -1.41
CA LEU A 187 9.86 9.38 -1.97
C LEU A 187 9.77 9.33 -3.51
N PRO A 188 10.82 9.66 -4.28
CA PRO A 188 10.80 9.60 -5.75
C PRO A 188 11.10 8.22 -6.37
N GLN A 189 11.49 7.23 -5.57
CA GLN A 189 11.86 5.87 -6.02
C GLN A 189 10.90 5.28 -7.08
N TYR A 190 11.47 4.60 -8.08
CA TYR A 190 10.76 4.06 -9.26
C TYR A 190 10.05 5.13 -10.11
N GLY A 191 10.38 6.41 -9.93
CA GLY A 191 9.71 7.54 -10.58
C GLY A 191 8.23 7.68 -10.18
N GLN A 192 7.83 7.16 -9.01
CA GLN A 192 6.41 7.11 -8.57
C GLN A 192 5.76 8.50 -8.42
N LEU A 193 6.55 9.57 -8.35
CA LEU A 193 6.06 10.95 -8.33
C LEU A 193 5.77 11.53 -9.74
N GLY A 194 6.10 10.82 -10.81
CA GLY A 194 5.72 11.18 -12.19
C GLY A 194 6.52 12.31 -12.85
N HIS A 195 7.67 12.70 -12.29
CA HIS A 195 8.47 13.86 -12.74
C HIS A 195 9.54 13.53 -13.79
N GLY A 196 9.53 12.33 -14.37
CA GLY A 196 10.51 11.86 -15.36
C GLY A 196 11.85 11.39 -14.78
N THR A 197 11.93 11.25 -13.46
CA THR A 197 13.15 10.93 -12.70
C THR A 197 12.76 10.23 -11.39
N ASP A 198 13.65 9.38 -10.88
CA ASP A 198 13.60 8.79 -9.54
C ASP A 198 14.50 9.53 -8.52
N ASN A 199 15.26 10.55 -8.95
CA ASN A 199 16.24 11.30 -8.17
C ASN A 199 17.24 10.41 -7.40
N GLU A 200 17.71 9.32 -8.02
CA GLU A 200 18.76 8.48 -7.45
C GLU A 200 20.14 9.17 -7.47
N TYR A 201 20.86 9.08 -6.36
CA TYR A 201 22.25 9.54 -6.24
C TYR A 201 23.07 8.64 -5.29
N ASN A 202 24.40 8.63 -5.47
CA ASN A 202 25.32 7.91 -4.58
C ASN A 202 25.59 8.73 -3.32
N SER A 203 25.51 8.12 -2.13
CA SER A 203 25.71 8.84 -0.87
C SER A 203 27.12 9.45 -0.69
N LYS A 204 28.12 8.86 -1.35
CA LYS A 204 29.55 9.24 -1.38
C LYS A 204 30.15 8.75 -2.71
N ASP A 205 31.18 9.41 -3.23
CA ASP A 205 31.87 9.08 -4.49
C ASP A 205 32.47 7.65 -4.56
N SER A 206 32.52 6.94 -3.44
CA SER A 206 33.01 5.56 -3.32
C SER A 206 31.99 4.57 -2.73
N SER A 207 30.74 4.99 -2.50
CA SER A 207 29.68 4.12 -1.98
C SER A 207 28.69 3.71 -3.07
N VAL A 208 28.23 2.46 -3.05
CA VAL A 208 27.08 2.00 -3.86
C VAL A 208 25.77 2.06 -3.03
N LYS A 209 25.72 2.90 -1.98
CA LYS A 209 24.49 3.14 -1.23
C LYS A 209 23.66 4.15 -2.01
N LEU A 210 22.67 3.63 -2.73
CA LEU A 210 21.68 4.40 -3.47
C LEU A 210 20.82 5.20 -2.49
N VAL A 211 20.68 6.49 -2.74
CA VAL A 211 19.82 7.39 -1.96
C VAL A 211 18.92 8.14 -2.93
N TYR A 212 17.69 8.40 -2.50
CA TYR A 212 16.65 9.06 -3.28
C TYR A 212 16.38 10.44 -2.69
N GLU A 213 16.56 11.53 -3.44
CA GLU A 213 16.37 12.89 -2.92
C GLU A 213 14.89 13.17 -2.59
N PRO A 214 14.51 13.35 -1.30
CA PRO A 214 13.12 13.55 -0.92
C PRO A 214 12.47 14.78 -1.57
N GLN A 215 11.18 14.69 -1.90
CA GLN A 215 10.40 15.84 -2.38
C GLN A 215 9.40 16.31 -1.30
N PRO A 216 9.81 17.15 -0.32
CA PRO A 216 8.93 17.63 0.74
C PRO A 216 8.01 18.78 0.32
N ARG A 217 8.31 19.48 -0.77
CA ARG A 217 7.43 20.49 -1.35
C ARG A 217 6.56 19.85 -2.44
N PRO A 218 5.22 19.94 -2.33
CA PRO A 218 4.31 19.49 -3.37
C PRO A 218 4.66 20.11 -4.74
N ARG A 219 4.83 19.27 -5.76
CA ARG A 219 5.15 19.68 -7.14
C ARG A 219 4.14 19.11 -8.12
N ALA A 220 3.60 19.96 -8.98
CA ALA A 220 2.70 19.56 -10.07
C ALA A 220 3.45 18.78 -11.17
N ILE A 221 2.78 17.83 -11.82
CA ILE A 221 3.38 17.08 -12.95
C ILE A 221 3.26 17.90 -14.23
N ALA A 222 4.40 18.40 -14.73
CA ALA A 222 4.46 19.27 -15.91
C ALA A 222 3.87 18.61 -17.19
N THR A 223 4.03 17.30 -17.37
CA THR A 223 3.50 16.56 -18.54
C THR A 223 1.97 16.41 -18.53
N LEU A 224 1.31 16.66 -17.40
CA LEU A 224 -0.15 16.67 -17.25
C LEU A 224 -0.73 18.09 -17.10
N SER A 225 0.06 19.14 -17.31
CA SER A 225 -0.39 20.54 -17.15
C SER A 225 -1.56 20.92 -18.08
N GLY A 226 -1.65 20.31 -19.27
CA GLY A 226 -2.80 20.48 -20.17
C GLY A 226 -4.03 19.63 -19.82
N GLU A 227 -3.89 18.67 -18.90
CA GLU A 227 -4.94 17.71 -18.56
C GLU A 227 -5.58 18.00 -17.21
N THR A 228 -6.90 17.81 -17.14
CA THR A 228 -7.65 17.97 -15.88
C THR A 228 -7.82 16.60 -15.24
N ILE A 229 -6.95 16.22 -14.30
CA ILE A 229 -7.10 14.97 -13.54
C ILE A 229 -8.26 15.10 -12.54
N VAL A 230 -9.17 14.12 -12.54
CA VAL A 230 -10.40 14.12 -11.72
C VAL A 230 -10.53 12.91 -10.79
N LYS A 231 -9.79 11.82 -11.05
CA LYS A 231 -9.65 10.68 -10.12
C LYS A 231 -8.20 10.23 -10.01
N VAL A 232 -7.86 9.70 -8.84
CA VAL A 232 -6.56 9.10 -8.56
C VAL A 232 -6.73 7.95 -7.57
N ALA A 233 -5.95 6.89 -7.74
CA ALA A 233 -5.74 5.82 -6.77
C ALA A 233 -4.24 5.47 -6.73
N CYS A 234 -3.73 5.14 -5.55
CA CYS A 234 -2.32 4.84 -5.34
C CYS A 234 -2.15 3.46 -4.71
N GLY A 235 -1.33 2.62 -5.33
CA GLY A 235 -0.82 1.42 -4.70
C GLY A 235 0.48 1.70 -3.96
N THR A 236 1.22 0.65 -3.62
CA THR A 236 2.49 0.76 -2.86
C THR A 236 3.49 1.74 -3.49
N ASN A 237 3.77 1.58 -4.79
CA ASN A 237 4.78 2.35 -5.53
C ASN A 237 4.29 2.81 -6.92
N HIS A 238 2.98 2.92 -7.13
CA HIS A 238 2.41 3.30 -8.43
C HIS A 238 1.13 4.11 -8.27
N THR A 239 0.82 4.90 -9.31
CA THR A 239 -0.43 5.68 -9.39
C THR A 239 -1.25 5.25 -10.60
N VAL A 240 -2.57 5.19 -10.43
CA VAL A 240 -3.57 5.20 -11.51
C VAL A 240 -4.29 6.56 -11.44
N ALA A 241 -4.20 7.38 -12.49
CA ALA A 241 -4.90 8.66 -12.59
C ALA A 241 -5.85 8.68 -13.80
N VAL A 242 -6.93 9.43 -13.69
CA VAL A 242 -7.96 9.55 -14.75
C VAL A 242 -8.30 11.02 -14.98
N ASP A 243 -8.27 11.44 -16.24
CA ASP A 243 -8.63 12.79 -16.66
C ASP A 243 -10.16 12.99 -16.81
N LYS A 244 -10.58 14.23 -17.03
CA LYS A 244 -11.99 14.59 -17.29
C LYS A 244 -12.59 13.93 -18.55
N ASN A 245 -11.75 13.44 -19.46
CA ASN A 245 -12.15 12.79 -20.70
C ASN A 245 -12.29 11.26 -20.55
N GLY A 246 -11.93 10.71 -19.38
CA GLY A 246 -11.95 9.27 -19.10
C GLY A 246 -10.72 8.50 -19.59
N TYR A 247 -9.63 9.19 -19.97
CA TYR A 247 -8.34 8.57 -20.26
C TYR A 247 -7.62 8.19 -18.97
N VAL A 248 -7.00 7.01 -18.97
CA VAL A 248 -6.26 6.47 -17.82
C VAL A 248 -4.76 6.62 -18.06
N TYR A 249 -4.06 7.10 -17.03
CA TYR A 249 -2.61 7.25 -16.98
C TYR A 249 -2.06 6.46 -15.80
N THR A 250 -0.92 5.79 -16.00
CA THR A 250 -0.24 4.98 -14.99
C THR A 250 1.26 5.23 -15.01
N TRP A 251 1.88 5.22 -13.82
CA TRP A 251 3.33 5.40 -13.63
C TRP A 251 3.80 4.93 -12.25
N GLY A 252 5.11 4.89 -12.06
CA GLY A 252 5.81 4.31 -10.92
C GLY A 252 6.39 2.93 -11.24
N PHE A 253 6.42 2.05 -10.24
CA PHE A 253 7.01 0.72 -10.35
C PHE A 253 6.20 -0.20 -11.29
N GLY A 254 6.87 -0.75 -12.30
CA GLY A 254 6.29 -1.60 -13.34
C GLY A 254 6.11 -3.07 -12.95
N GLY A 255 6.75 -3.52 -11.86
CA GLY A 255 6.79 -4.91 -11.44
C GLY A 255 5.40 -5.57 -11.33
N TYR A 256 5.30 -6.83 -11.76
CA TYR A 256 4.06 -7.59 -11.98
C TYR A 256 3.11 -7.00 -13.03
N GLY A 257 3.53 -6.01 -13.82
CA GLY A 257 2.71 -5.42 -14.88
C GLY A 257 1.59 -4.51 -14.39
N ARG A 258 1.68 -4.00 -13.15
CA ARG A 258 0.65 -3.18 -12.48
C ARG A 258 0.34 -1.84 -13.17
N LEU A 259 1.16 -1.43 -14.14
CA LEU A 259 0.94 -0.25 -14.98
C LEU A 259 0.12 -0.55 -16.25
N GLY A 260 0.00 -1.81 -16.67
CA GLY A 260 -0.91 -2.24 -17.73
C GLY A 260 -0.40 -2.03 -19.17
N HIS A 261 0.87 -1.67 -19.36
CA HIS A 261 1.45 -1.31 -20.66
C HIS A 261 1.93 -2.50 -21.53
N ARG A 262 1.51 -3.74 -21.19
CA ARG A 262 1.99 -5.02 -21.78
C ARG A 262 3.44 -5.37 -21.46
N GLU A 263 4.04 -4.64 -20.52
CA GLU A 263 5.41 -4.83 -20.03
C GLU A 263 5.49 -4.55 -18.52
N GLN A 264 6.61 -4.95 -17.90
CA GLN A 264 6.88 -4.77 -16.47
C GLN A 264 7.87 -3.63 -16.18
N LYS A 265 8.13 -2.78 -17.18
CA LYS A 265 9.08 -1.66 -17.10
C LYS A 265 8.48 -0.55 -16.23
N ASP A 266 9.31 0.06 -15.39
CA ASP A 266 8.96 1.28 -14.66
C ASP A 266 8.70 2.44 -15.63
N GLU A 267 7.72 3.27 -15.28
CA GLU A 267 7.44 4.51 -16.00
C GLU A 267 7.61 5.68 -15.04
N TRP A 268 8.59 6.55 -15.30
CA TRP A 268 8.91 7.66 -14.41
C TRP A 268 8.08 8.92 -14.69
N ALA A 269 7.24 8.89 -15.73
CA ALA A 269 6.28 9.92 -16.08
C ALA A 269 4.93 9.26 -16.45
N PRO A 270 3.79 9.96 -16.29
CA PRO A 270 2.47 9.43 -16.64
C PRO A 270 2.38 8.91 -18.08
N ARG A 271 2.17 7.61 -18.24
CA ARG A 271 1.95 6.96 -19.54
C ARG A 271 0.47 6.57 -19.69
N ARG A 272 -0.13 6.89 -20.83
CA ARG A 272 -1.53 6.54 -21.12
C ARG A 272 -1.69 5.03 -21.32
N VAL A 273 -2.79 4.47 -20.85
CA VAL A 273 -3.14 3.05 -20.99
C VAL A 273 -4.03 2.84 -22.23
N ASP A 274 -3.46 2.28 -23.29
CA ASP A 274 -4.05 2.23 -24.65
C ASP A 274 -5.43 1.56 -24.79
N VAL A 275 -5.88 0.77 -23.81
CA VAL A 275 -7.19 0.11 -23.89
C VAL A 275 -8.36 1.05 -23.54
N PHE A 276 -8.09 2.12 -22.79
CA PHE A 276 -9.12 3.05 -22.30
C PHE A 276 -9.21 4.27 -23.21
N GLN A 277 -9.67 4.05 -24.44
CA GLN A 277 -9.80 5.08 -25.47
C GLN A 277 -11.00 4.81 -26.37
N LYS A 278 -11.39 5.82 -27.18
CA LYS A 278 -12.56 5.76 -28.08
C LYS A 278 -13.84 5.41 -27.31
N HIS A 279 -14.37 4.21 -27.45
CA HIS A 279 -15.64 3.77 -26.83
C HIS A 279 -15.43 3.08 -25.48
N ASN A 280 -14.20 2.95 -25.01
CA ASN A 280 -13.84 2.31 -23.73
C ASN A 280 -13.17 3.28 -22.75
N VAL A 281 -13.44 4.59 -22.86
CA VAL A 281 -13.03 5.57 -21.84
C VAL A 281 -13.85 5.38 -20.56
N LEU A 282 -13.31 5.86 -19.43
CA LEU A 282 -13.97 5.74 -18.13
C LEU A 282 -15.08 6.80 -17.99
N PRO A 283 -16.32 6.41 -17.60
CA PRO A 283 -17.38 7.38 -17.34
C PRO A 283 -17.11 8.23 -16.06
N PRO A 284 -17.84 9.34 -15.86
CA PRO A 284 -17.68 10.20 -14.68
C PRO A 284 -17.90 9.49 -13.34
N ASN A 285 -18.74 8.44 -13.29
CA ASN A 285 -18.95 7.59 -12.12
C ASN A 285 -18.01 6.37 -12.04
N ALA A 286 -17.01 6.26 -12.91
CA ALA A 286 -16.11 5.11 -12.93
C ALA A 286 -15.37 4.91 -11.60
N VAL A 287 -15.41 3.67 -11.13
CA VAL A 287 -14.58 3.16 -10.04
C VAL A 287 -13.13 3.08 -10.50
N VAL A 288 -12.19 3.46 -9.62
CA VAL A 288 -10.74 3.36 -9.80
C VAL A 288 -10.14 2.93 -8.46
N SER A 289 -9.30 1.90 -8.45
CA SER A 289 -8.62 1.40 -7.24
C SER A 289 -7.24 0.85 -7.60
N ALA A 290 -6.31 0.88 -6.64
CA ALA A 290 -4.95 0.38 -6.79
C ALA A 290 -4.53 -0.34 -5.50
N GLY A 291 -4.38 -1.67 -5.58
CA GLY A 291 -3.86 -2.47 -4.48
C GLY A 291 -2.33 -2.39 -4.39
N SER A 292 -1.74 -3.18 -3.49
CA SER A 292 -0.28 -3.16 -3.27
C SER A 292 0.53 -3.46 -4.55
N VAL A 293 0.00 -4.33 -5.41
CA VAL A 293 0.67 -4.88 -6.61
C VAL A 293 -0.25 -5.00 -7.84
N ASN A 294 -1.41 -4.32 -7.82
CA ASN A 294 -2.41 -4.39 -8.88
C ASN A 294 -3.16 -3.06 -9.04
N SER A 295 -3.94 -2.99 -10.11
CA SER A 295 -4.74 -1.82 -10.50
C SER A 295 -6.08 -2.29 -11.05
N ALA A 296 -7.12 -1.51 -10.82
CA ALA A 296 -8.47 -1.81 -11.28
C ALA A 296 -9.24 -0.53 -11.66
N CYS A 297 -10.10 -0.62 -12.66
CA CYS A 297 -11.10 0.41 -12.96
C CYS A 297 -12.30 -0.14 -13.74
N THR A 298 -13.44 0.53 -13.65
CA THR A 298 -14.63 0.20 -14.47
C THR A 298 -14.66 1.07 -15.73
N ALA A 299 -14.76 0.45 -16.90
CA ALA A 299 -14.92 1.14 -18.19
C ALA A 299 -16.20 0.65 -18.90
N GLY A 300 -16.44 1.13 -20.12
CA GLY A 300 -17.42 0.62 -21.10
C GLY A 300 -18.61 -0.19 -20.54
N GLY A 301 -19.68 0.49 -20.13
CA GLY A 301 -20.89 -0.16 -19.60
C GLY A 301 -20.80 -0.68 -18.17
N GLY A 302 -19.76 -0.30 -17.40
CA GLY A 302 -19.56 -0.70 -16.00
C GLY A 302 -18.66 -1.92 -15.82
N GLN A 303 -18.16 -2.52 -16.91
CA GLN A 303 -17.27 -3.67 -16.86
C GLN A 303 -15.99 -3.35 -16.08
N LEU A 304 -15.72 -4.14 -15.03
CA LEU A 304 -14.48 -4.07 -14.28
C LEU A 304 -13.31 -4.62 -15.12
N TYR A 305 -12.24 -3.84 -15.23
CA TYR A 305 -10.94 -4.24 -15.73
C TYR A 305 -9.95 -4.29 -14.57
N MET A 306 -9.06 -5.30 -14.58
CA MET A 306 -7.95 -5.41 -13.63
C MET A 306 -6.64 -5.75 -14.33
N TRP A 307 -5.52 -5.39 -13.72
CA TRP A 307 -4.16 -5.75 -14.15
C TRP A 307 -3.16 -5.70 -12.99
N GLY A 308 -1.94 -6.17 -13.22
CA GLY A 308 -0.98 -6.48 -12.17
C GLY A 308 -1.16 -7.90 -11.61
N LYS A 309 -0.75 -8.11 -10.36
CA LYS A 309 -0.89 -9.39 -9.67
C LYS A 309 -2.23 -9.51 -8.94
N ILE A 310 -3.15 -10.27 -9.53
CA ILE A 310 -4.53 -10.46 -9.00
C ILE A 310 -4.61 -11.65 -8.03
N LYS A 311 -3.70 -12.62 -8.14
CA LYS A 311 -3.68 -13.87 -7.37
C LYS A 311 -2.24 -14.35 -7.18
N ASN A 312 -2.00 -15.21 -6.18
CA ASN A 312 -0.65 -15.71 -5.91
C ASN A 312 -0.12 -16.73 -6.93
N ALA A 313 -1.02 -17.45 -7.60
CA ALA A 313 -0.66 -18.54 -8.51
C ALA A 313 -1.22 -18.32 -9.92
N GLY A 314 -0.36 -18.52 -10.92
CA GLY A 314 -0.62 -18.23 -12.33
C GLY A 314 -0.05 -16.88 -12.76
N ASP A 315 -0.24 -16.55 -14.04
CA ASP A 315 0.46 -15.41 -14.66
C ASP A 315 -0.09 -14.05 -14.22
N ASP A 316 0.82 -13.13 -13.95
CA ASP A 316 0.53 -11.72 -13.72
C ASP A 316 -0.03 -11.04 -14.98
N TRP A 317 -0.96 -10.08 -14.80
CA TRP A 317 -1.67 -9.47 -15.91
C TRP A 317 -0.98 -8.20 -16.36
N MET A 318 -0.09 -8.31 -17.36
CA MET A 318 0.66 -7.18 -17.93
C MET A 318 -0.20 -6.09 -18.61
N TYR A 319 -1.50 -6.32 -18.81
CA TYR A 319 -2.42 -5.39 -19.45
C TYR A 319 -3.83 -5.54 -18.85
N PRO A 320 -4.68 -4.49 -18.90
CA PRO A 320 -6.04 -4.56 -18.38
C PRO A 320 -6.86 -5.64 -19.07
N LYS A 321 -7.38 -6.59 -18.28
CA LYS A 321 -8.32 -7.61 -18.74
C LYS A 321 -9.66 -7.42 -18.03
N PRO A 322 -10.79 -7.60 -18.73
CA PRO A 322 -12.11 -7.58 -18.09
C PRO A 322 -12.25 -8.78 -17.14
N LEU A 323 -12.71 -8.53 -15.91
CA LEU A 323 -13.07 -9.59 -14.96
C LEU A 323 -14.50 -10.05 -15.26
N MET A 324 -14.63 -11.17 -15.97
CA MET A 324 -15.93 -11.64 -16.48
C MET A 324 -16.88 -12.12 -15.37
N ASP A 325 -16.36 -12.55 -14.22
CA ASP A 325 -17.16 -13.00 -13.07
C ASP A 325 -18.06 -11.87 -12.49
N LEU A 326 -17.70 -10.60 -12.76
CA LEU A 326 -18.49 -9.41 -12.41
C LEU A 326 -19.10 -8.70 -13.63
N SER A 327 -19.17 -9.36 -14.79
CA SER A 327 -19.86 -8.80 -15.94
C SER A 327 -21.37 -8.71 -15.68
N GLY A 328 -21.98 -7.58 -16.01
CA GLY A 328 -23.40 -7.30 -15.74
C GLY A 328 -23.73 -6.78 -14.34
N TRP A 329 -22.77 -6.74 -13.41
CA TRP A 329 -22.94 -6.13 -12.09
C TRP A 329 -22.71 -4.61 -12.13
N ASN A 330 -23.54 -3.83 -11.46
CA ASN A 330 -23.36 -2.38 -11.34
C ASN A 330 -22.48 -2.04 -10.13
N LEU A 331 -21.18 -1.90 -10.36
CA LEU A 331 -20.20 -1.60 -9.31
C LEU A 331 -20.24 -0.10 -8.96
N ARG A 332 -20.59 0.24 -7.71
CA ARG A 332 -20.63 1.63 -7.22
C ARG A 332 -19.31 2.08 -6.60
N CYS A 333 -18.68 1.18 -5.84
CA CYS A 333 -17.46 1.45 -5.11
C CYS A 333 -16.60 0.18 -5.05
N MET A 334 -15.29 0.34 -5.05
CA MET A 334 -14.31 -0.73 -4.87
C MET A 334 -13.11 -0.17 -4.15
N ASP A 335 -12.49 -0.98 -3.30
CA ASP A 335 -11.12 -0.73 -2.88
C ASP A 335 -10.31 -2.03 -2.78
N SER A 336 -8.99 -1.88 -2.84
CA SER A 336 -8.02 -2.96 -2.99
C SER A 336 -6.94 -2.83 -1.92
N GLY A 337 -6.90 -3.81 -1.02
CA GLY A 337 -5.90 -3.88 0.03
C GLY A 337 -4.56 -4.42 -0.48
N ASN A 338 -3.84 -5.14 0.38
CA ASN A 338 -2.57 -5.74 -0.01
C ASN A 338 -2.73 -6.76 -1.16
N MET A 339 -3.62 -7.75 -0.98
CA MET A 339 -3.92 -8.80 -1.97
C MET A 339 -5.41 -9.21 -1.97
N HIS A 340 -6.29 -8.34 -1.45
CA HIS A 340 -7.74 -8.53 -1.39
C HIS A 340 -8.48 -7.33 -1.96
N HIS A 341 -9.74 -7.55 -2.34
CA HIS A 341 -10.63 -6.58 -2.95
C HIS A 341 -12.00 -6.65 -2.30
N PHE A 342 -12.62 -5.49 -2.12
CA PHE A 342 -13.99 -5.34 -1.64
C PHE A 342 -14.75 -4.42 -2.61
N VAL A 343 -16.01 -4.76 -2.91
CA VAL A 343 -16.84 -4.08 -3.91
C VAL A 343 -18.29 -3.99 -3.44
N GLY A 344 -18.88 -2.80 -3.53
CA GLY A 344 -20.32 -2.59 -3.44
C GLY A 344 -20.94 -2.69 -4.84
N ALA A 345 -21.79 -3.69 -5.06
CA ALA A 345 -22.36 -4.04 -6.37
C ALA A 345 -23.85 -4.34 -6.25
N ASP A 346 -24.71 -3.60 -6.95
CA ASP A 346 -26.18 -3.74 -6.84
C ASP A 346 -26.65 -3.77 -5.37
N ALA A 347 -27.52 -4.68 -4.95
CA ALA A 347 -27.90 -4.85 -3.54
C ALA A 347 -26.97 -5.79 -2.75
N SER A 348 -25.75 -6.03 -3.24
CA SER A 348 -24.78 -6.97 -2.68
C SER A 348 -23.47 -6.30 -2.27
N CYS A 349 -22.74 -6.97 -1.39
CA CYS A 349 -21.32 -6.75 -1.18
C CYS A 349 -20.53 -7.97 -1.64
N ILE A 350 -19.45 -7.74 -2.38
CA ILE A 350 -18.62 -8.80 -2.98
C ILE A 350 -17.17 -8.59 -2.54
N SER A 351 -16.49 -9.66 -2.14
CA SER A 351 -15.06 -9.64 -1.80
C SER A 351 -14.33 -10.80 -2.46
N TRP A 352 -13.01 -10.68 -2.64
CA TRP A 352 -12.12 -11.78 -3.06
C TRP A 352 -10.65 -11.42 -2.83
N GLY A 353 -9.78 -12.40 -3.08
CA GLY A 353 -8.33 -12.30 -3.00
C GLY A 353 -7.73 -13.20 -1.93
N GLN A 354 -6.44 -12.98 -1.65
CA GLN A 354 -5.77 -13.61 -0.53
C GLN A 354 -6.04 -12.81 0.74
N ALA A 355 -6.48 -13.53 1.77
CA ALA A 355 -6.75 -12.99 3.08
C ALA A 355 -6.21 -13.90 4.18
N GLN A 356 -5.64 -13.28 5.20
CA GLN A 356 -5.00 -13.96 6.34
C GLN A 356 -5.66 -13.62 7.67
N TYR A 357 -6.40 -12.51 7.72
CA TYR A 357 -6.88 -11.87 8.92
C TYR A 357 -8.41 -11.88 9.05
N GLY A 358 -9.17 -12.31 8.05
CA GLY A 358 -10.64 -12.28 8.04
C GLY A 358 -11.24 -11.10 7.26
N GLU A 359 -10.38 -10.34 6.59
CA GLU A 359 -10.67 -9.13 5.81
C GLU A 359 -11.57 -9.35 4.57
N LEU A 360 -12.00 -10.58 4.29
CA LEU A 360 -13.05 -10.86 3.29
C LEU A 360 -14.46 -10.90 3.88
N GLY A 361 -14.61 -10.93 5.20
CA GLY A 361 -15.90 -10.87 5.88
C GLY A 361 -16.79 -12.13 5.77
N TYR A 362 -16.26 -13.28 5.34
CA TYR A 362 -17.06 -14.50 5.16
C TYR A 362 -17.51 -15.20 6.46
N GLY A 363 -17.14 -14.68 7.63
CA GLY A 363 -17.52 -15.21 8.94
C GLY A 363 -16.73 -16.44 9.39
N PRO A 364 -17.00 -16.95 10.60
CA PRO A 364 -16.20 -18.00 11.25
C PRO A 364 -16.27 -19.36 10.56
N MET A 365 -17.40 -19.66 9.89
CA MET A 365 -17.58 -20.87 9.07
C MET A 365 -17.19 -20.64 7.60
N GLY A 366 -16.77 -19.43 7.24
CA GLY A 366 -16.35 -19.06 5.90
C GLY A 366 -14.94 -19.55 5.54
N GLN A 367 -14.66 -19.60 4.25
CA GLN A 367 -13.29 -19.77 3.75
C GLN A 367 -12.40 -18.57 4.15
N LYS A 368 -11.09 -18.77 4.32
CA LYS A 368 -10.18 -17.65 4.66
C LYS A 368 -9.78 -16.76 3.47
N SER A 369 -9.90 -17.26 2.24
CA SER A 369 -9.47 -16.59 1.01
C SER A 369 -10.37 -17.02 -0.15
N SER A 370 -10.43 -16.26 -1.24
CA SER A 370 -11.08 -16.71 -2.47
C SER A 370 -10.38 -16.23 -3.72
N ALA A 371 -10.18 -17.09 -4.71
CA ALA A 371 -9.52 -16.73 -5.97
C ALA A 371 -10.45 -16.04 -6.98
N VAL A 372 -11.76 -16.03 -6.72
CA VAL A 372 -12.83 -15.48 -7.56
C VAL A 372 -13.75 -14.59 -6.72
N PRO A 373 -14.44 -13.60 -7.31
CA PRO A 373 -15.45 -12.79 -6.63
C PRO A 373 -16.52 -13.65 -5.95
N LYS A 374 -16.75 -13.44 -4.64
CA LYS A 374 -17.84 -14.08 -3.89
C LYS A 374 -18.61 -13.04 -3.08
N LYS A 375 -19.93 -13.22 -2.97
CA LYS A 375 -20.77 -12.46 -2.05
C LYS A 375 -20.32 -12.61 -0.59
N VAL A 376 -20.45 -11.52 0.15
CA VAL A 376 -20.31 -11.46 1.61
C VAL A 376 -21.71 -11.63 2.20
N ASP A 377 -22.08 -12.89 2.46
CA ASP A 377 -23.48 -13.33 2.63
C ASP A 377 -24.28 -12.54 3.69
N ILE A 378 -23.63 -12.07 4.77
CA ILE A 378 -24.27 -11.26 5.83
C ILE A 378 -24.66 -9.83 5.38
N LEU A 379 -23.98 -9.30 4.35
CA LEU A 379 -24.24 -7.98 3.74
C LEU A 379 -25.18 -8.07 2.53
N GLU A 380 -25.71 -9.25 2.20
CA GLU A 380 -26.63 -9.40 1.08
C GLU A 380 -27.94 -8.64 1.33
N GLY A 381 -28.41 -7.88 0.35
CA GLY A 381 -29.56 -6.99 0.48
C GLY A 381 -29.27 -5.70 1.27
N MET A 382 -28.01 -5.37 1.57
CA MET A 382 -27.61 -4.11 2.19
C MET A 382 -26.99 -3.18 1.14
N HIS A 383 -27.38 -1.89 1.13
CA HIS A 383 -26.82 -0.93 0.18
C HIS A 383 -25.46 -0.42 0.65
N VAL A 384 -24.38 -0.98 0.09
CA VAL A 384 -23.02 -0.48 0.31
C VAL A 384 -22.82 0.85 -0.42
N ILE A 385 -22.45 1.88 0.35
CA ILE A 385 -22.17 3.25 -0.09
C ILE A 385 -20.69 3.39 -0.51
N SER A 386 -19.78 2.92 0.35
CA SER A 386 -18.33 3.03 0.14
C SER A 386 -17.58 1.90 0.84
N VAL A 387 -16.36 1.64 0.41
CA VAL A 387 -15.44 0.65 0.99
C VAL A 387 -14.03 1.24 1.08
N ALA A 388 -13.21 0.75 2.00
CA ALA A 388 -11.78 1.03 2.07
C ALA A 388 -11.00 -0.19 2.60
N CYS A 389 -9.82 -0.46 2.05
CA CYS A 389 -9.09 -1.71 2.27
C CYS A 389 -7.65 -1.46 2.72
N GLY A 390 -7.34 -1.84 3.97
CA GLY A 390 -6.00 -1.78 4.52
C GLY A 390 -5.09 -2.93 4.10
N MET A 391 -3.98 -3.12 4.81
CA MET A 391 -3.07 -4.25 4.57
C MET A 391 -3.72 -5.62 4.85
N GLY A 392 -4.69 -5.67 5.74
CA GLY A 392 -5.33 -6.89 6.26
C GLY A 392 -6.61 -6.62 7.04
N HIS A 393 -7.35 -5.58 6.63
CA HIS A 393 -8.67 -5.23 7.16
C HIS A 393 -9.48 -4.51 6.07
N SER A 394 -10.80 -4.54 6.19
CA SER A 394 -11.72 -3.84 5.30
C SER A 394 -12.77 -3.07 6.11
N MET A 395 -13.08 -1.88 5.62
CA MET A 395 -14.13 -0.99 6.12
C MET A 395 -15.23 -0.88 5.07
N VAL A 396 -16.49 -0.94 5.49
CA VAL A 396 -17.67 -0.89 4.63
C VAL A 396 -18.66 0.10 5.24
N ILE A 397 -19.06 1.12 4.48
CA ILE A 397 -20.18 2.00 4.85
C ILE A 397 -21.44 1.43 4.24
N VAL A 398 -22.42 1.12 5.08
CA VAL A 398 -23.73 0.59 4.70
C VAL A 398 -24.80 1.65 4.98
N ASP A 399 -25.67 1.89 4.01
CA ASP A 399 -26.86 2.73 4.19
C ASP A 399 -27.76 2.15 5.29
N ARG A 400 -28.20 2.98 6.23
CA ARG A 400 -29.09 2.55 7.33
C ARG A 400 -30.53 2.35 6.85
N GLU A 401 -30.93 2.99 5.74
CA GLU A 401 -32.29 2.92 5.20
C GLU A 401 -32.74 1.47 4.93
N ASN A 402 -33.88 1.10 5.52
CA ASN A 402 -34.54 -0.21 5.36
C ASN A 402 -33.76 -1.43 5.91
N VAL A 403 -32.63 -1.24 6.59
CA VAL A 403 -31.82 -2.35 7.16
C VAL A 403 -31.41 -2.19 8.63
N SER A 404 -31.90 -1.16 9.34
CA SER A 404 -31.58 -0.90 10.76
C SER A 404 -31.71 -2.14 11.65
N ASP A 405 -32.85 -2.84 11.60
CA ASP A 405 -33.09 -4.05 12.41
C ASP A 405 -32.06 -5.16 12.15
N ARG A 406 -31.49 -5.24 10.94
CA ARG A 406 -30.43 -6.19 10.58
C ARG A 406 -29.06 -5.73 11.06
N LEU A 407 -28.80 -4.42 11.07
CA LEU A 407 -27.58 -3.84 11.63
C LEU A 407 -27.54 -4.02 13.15
N ASP A 408 -28.69 -3.92 13.83
CA ASP A 408 -28.80 -4.16 15.29
C ASP A 408 -28.65 -5.64 15.69
N GLN A 409 -28.72 -6.57 14.74
CA GLN A 409 -28.39 -7.99 14.93
C GLN A 409 -26.89 -8.30 14.73
N LEU A 410 -26.09 -7.35 14.23
CA LEU A 410 -24.65 -7.55 14.05
C LEU A 410 -23.89 -7.42 15.38
N ASP A 411 -22.83 -8.21 15.51
CA ASP A 411 -21.89 -8.10 16.64
C ASP A 411 -21.35 -6.66 16.77
N VAL A 412 -21.14 -6.22 18.01
CA VAL A 412 -20.53 -4.93 18.34
C VAL A 412 -19.18 -5.19 19.00
N TYR A 413 -18.10 -4.81 18.33
CA TYR A 413 -16.74 -4.88 18.87
C TYR A 413 -16.40 -3.64 19.68
N ASP A 414 -15.89 -3.87 20.89
CA ASP A 414 -15.55 -2.83 21.86
C ASP A 414 -14.03 -2.75 22.12
N GLY A 415 -13.19 -3.15 21.16
CA GLY A 415 -11.72 -3.10 21.32
C GLY A 415 -11.16 -4.12 22.32
N LYS A 416 -9.82 -4.13 22.46
CA LYS A 416 -9.17 -4.72 23.64
C LYS A 416 -9.17 -3.68 24.76
N ALA A 417 -9.33 -4.11 26.01
CA ALA A 417 -9.15 -3.22 27.15
C ALA A 417 -7.68 -2.78 27.21
N THR A 418 -7.43 -1.48 27.09
CA THR A 418 -6.10 -0.91 27.32
C THR A 418 -5.71 -1.13 28.77
N ALA A 419 -4.67 -1.92 29.01
CA ALA A 419 -4.02 -1.96 30.31
C ALA A 419 -3.39 -0.58 30.58
N GLU A 420 -4.06 0.25 31.37
CA GLU A 420 -3.52 1.53 31.80
C GLU A 420 -2.24 1.31 32.61
N GLY A 421 -1.18 2.06 32.27
CA GLY A 421 0.13 1.85 32.85
C GLY A 421 0.16 2.12 34.35
N THR A 422 0.25 1.06 35.15
CA THR A 422 0.66 1.12 36.56
C THR A 422 1.70 0.06 36.84
N GLU A 423 2.97 0.41 36.61
CA GLU A 423 4.10 -0.12 37.37
C GLU A 423 5.27 0.88 37.24
N VAL A 424 5.35 1.79 38.21
CA VAL A 424 6.60 2.51 38.50
C VAL A 424 7.55 1.46 39.08
N PRO A 425 8.76 1.24 38.52
CA PRO A 425 9.68 0.27 39.08
C PRO A 425 10.24 0.80 40.41
N ASP A 426 9.61 0.39 41.51
CA ASP A 426 10.04 0.81 42.84
C ASP A 426 11.37 0.12 43.18
N ALA A 427 12.41 0.94 43.35
CA ALA A 427 13.77 0.46 43.49
C ALA A 427 14.05 0.04 44.93
N ASN A 428 13.62 -1.18 45.32
CA ASN A 428 14.25 -2.02 46.36
C ASN A 428 13.52 -3.36 46.58
N ALA A 429 13.97 -4.44 45.91
CA ALA A 429 13.65 -5.81 46.33
C ALA A 429 14.80 -6.79 46.02
N THR A 430 15.52 -7.18 47.07
CA THR A 430 16.61 -8.18 47.00
C THR A 430 16.09 -9.59 46.75
N PHE A 431 16.55 -10.25 45.67
CA PHE A 431 16.33 -11.68 45.46
C PHE A 431 17.40 -12.52 46.21
N PRO A 432 17.00 -13.44 47.12
CA PRO A 432 17.94 -14.37 47.74
C PRO A 432 18.29 -15.53 46.79
N LYS A 433 19.59 -15.74 46.58
CA LYS A 433 20.11 -16.92 45.85
C LYS A 433 19.81 -18.20 46.62
N GLN A 434 19.08 -19.14 46.03
CA GLN A 434 19.12 -20.54 46.46
C GLN A 434 20.04 -21.35 45.54
N THR A 435 21.08 -21.94 46.15
CA THR A 435 21.91 -22.98 45.55
C THR A 435 21.73 -24.27 46.35
N ASN A 436 21.76 -25.43 45.69
CA ASN A 436 22.27 -26.66 46.29
C ASN A 436 22.55 -27.73 45.22
N LYS A 437 23.83 -28.13 45.13
CA LYS A 437 24.36 -29.51 45.23
C LYS A 437 23.88 -30.58 44.21
N ARG A 438 24.69 -31.56 43.79
CA ARG A 438 26.10 -31.94 44.08
C ARG A 438 26.55 -32.93 42.97
N GLY A 439 27.83 -32.96 42.62
CA GLY A 439 28.42 -34.03 41.80
C GLY A 439 29.91 -33.77 41.57
N ALA A 440 30.80 -34.67 42.02
CA ALA A 440 32.23 -34.37 42.18
C ALA A 440 33.15 -35.34 41.44
N LYS A 441 34.28 -34.80 40.94
CA LYS A 441 35.66 -35.32 40.95
C LYS A 441 36.56 -34.30 40.21
N ASN A 442 37.59 -33.74 40.86
CA ASN A 442 38.99 -34.22 40.91
C ASN A 442 39.68 -34.14 39.53
N THR A 443 40.87 -33.54 39.34
CA THR A 443 42.03 -33.37 40.24
C THR A 443 42.89 -32.11 39.96
N SER A 444 43.79 -31.77 40.92
CA SER A 444 45.17 -31.23 40.74
C SER A 444 45.36 -29.96 39.89
N ASP A 445 45.65 -28.80 40.52
CA ASP A 445 47.01 -28.27 40.79
C ASP A 445 47.45 -27.24 39.73
N SER A 446 48.20 -26.17 40.02
CA SER A 446 48.64 -25.61 41.31
C SER A 446 48.94 -24.10 41.17
N SER A 447 49.17 -23.43 42.30
CA SER A 447 49.97 -22.21 42.56
C SER A 447 50.70 -21.44 41.42
N LYS A 448 51.01 -20.13 41.53
CA LYS A 448 50.76 -19.00 42.47
C LYS A 448 51.52 -17.79 41.86
N ASN A 449 51.02 -16.55 42.05
CA ASN A 449 51.84 -15.30 42.11
C ASN A 449 52.63 -14.87 40.83
N SER A 450 52.94 -13.60 40.55
CA SER A 450 52.75 -12.35 41.32
C SER A 450 52.82 -11.06 40.47
N LYS A 451 52.22 -9.98 41.02
CA LYS A 451 52.75 -8.60 41.12
C LYS A 451 53.15 -7.78 39.85
N ARG A 452 52.33 -6.71 39.68
CA ARG A 452 52.67 -5.27 39.71
C ARG A 452 53.15 -4.52 38.44
N LYS A 453 52.48 -3.36 38.28
CA LYS A 453 52.98 -2.03 37.82
C LYS A 453 53.24 -1.88 36.30
N LYS A 454 52.93 -0.74 35.65
CA LYS A 454 52.24 0.53 36.06
C LYS A 454 51.91 1.36 34.79
N SER A 455 50.86 2.21 34.84
CA SER A 455 50.58 3.35 33.92
C SER A 455 50.33 3.00 32.42
N LYS A 456 49.62 3.79 31.60
CA LYS A 456 49.05 5.15 31.73
C LYS A 456 47.83 5.31 30.78
N ASP A 457 46.91 6.23 31.11
CA ASP A 457 45.83 6.91 30.35
C ASP A 457 45.49 6.49 28.90
N SER A 458 44.21 6.13 28.62
CA SER A 458 43.33 6.74 27.58
C SER A 458 42.09 5.88 27.22
N SER A 459 40.89 6.48 27.23
CA SER A 459 39.62 6.08 26.55
C SER A 459 38.60 7.15 26.98
N ASP A 460 38.11 8.09 26.17
CA ASP A 460 37.48 7.95 24.85
C ASP A 460 36.53 6.74 24.80
N SER A 461 35.26 7.02 25.08
CA SER A 461 34.11 6.15 24.82
C SER A 461 33.46 6.64 23.53
N GLU A 462 33.73 5.94 22.43
CA GLU A 462 32.93 6.04 21.22
C GLU A 462 31.60 5.32 21.46
N ASP A 463 30.48 6.06 21.48
CA ASP A 463 29.14 5.46 21.51
C ASP A 463 28.79 4.97 20.09
N GLU A 464 28.50 3.67 19.95
CA GLU A 464 28.18 3.06 18.65
C GLU A 464 26.78 3.47 18.14
N GLU A 465 26.71 3.96 16.90
CA GLU A 465 25.46 4.27 16.21
C GLU A 465 24.75 2.98 15.71
N GLU A 466 23.65 2.58 16.35
CA GLU A 466 22.75 1.55 15.79
C GLU A 466 21.99 2.07 14.56
N ASN A 467 22.59 1.89 13.39
CA ASN A 467 21.94 2.09 12.10
C ASN A 467 20.85 1.03 11.85
N SER A 468 19.58 1.43 11.97
CA SER A 468 18.43 0.62 11.54
C SER A 468 18.12 0.79 10.05
N ASP A 469 19.09 0.42 9.20
CA ASP A 469 18.84 0.17 7.77
C ASP A 469 17.94 -1.08 7.64
N VAL A 470 16.62 -0.88 7.56
CA VAL A 470 15.67 -1.96 7.29
C VAL A 470 15.66 -2.26 5.78
N GLU A 471 16.63 -3.07 5.37
CA GLU A 471 16.69 -3.69 4.05
C GLU A 471 15.33 -4.28 3.64
N SER A 472 14.91 -3.97 2.40
CA SER A 472 13.63 -4.42 1.85
C SER A 472 13.72 -5.87 1.39
N ASP A 473 13.86 -6.81 2.33
CA ASP A 473 13.97 -8.23 2.04
C ASP A 473 12.60 -8.84 1.67
N SER A 474 12.17 -8.56 0.44
CA SER A 474 11.13 -9.30 -0.26
C SER A 474 11.68 -10.68 -0.64
N SER A 475 11.89 -11.52 0.37
CA SER A 475 12.40 -12.88 0.24
C SER A 475 11.40 -13.76 -0.54
N GLY A 476 11.54 -13.78 -1.86
CA GLY A 476 10.91 -14.80 -2.70
C GLY A 476 11.47 -16.18 -2.35
N GLU A 477 10.60 -17.17 -2.21
CA GLU A 477 10.99 -18.53 -1.82
C GLU A 477 11.78 -19.24 -2.93
N TYR A 478 13.12 -19.14 -2.89
CA TYR A 478 14.01 -19.97 -3.69
C TYR A 478 14.12 -21.38 -3.10
N ILE A 479 13.17 -22.26 -3.44
CA ILE A 479 13.32 -23.70 -3.19
C ILE A 479 14.35 -24.28 -4.18
N ASN A 480 15.64 -24.18 -3.83
CA ASN A 480 16.72 -24.75 -4.62
C ASN A 480 17.04 -26.18 -4.16
N GLY A 481 16.25 -27.14 -4.65
CA GLY A 481 16.43 -28.56 -4.36
C GLY A 481 17.71 -29.13 -4.97
N LYS A 482 18.79 -29.20 -4.19
CA LYS A 482 20.03 -29.90 -4.60
C LYS A 482 19.76 -31.38 -4.83
N ALA A 483 19.99 -31.84 -6.06
CA ALA A 483 19.90 -33.25 -6.43
C ALA A 483 20.95 -34.10 -5.67
N PRO A 484 20.59 -35.30 -5.19
CA PRO A 484 21.53 -36.20 -4.52
C PRO A 484 22.42 -36.94 -5.53
N SER A 485 23.68 -37.10 -5.18
CA SER A 485 24.64 -37.92 -5.93
C SER A 485 24.23 -39.40 -5.90
N LYS A 486 24.15 -40.05 -7.07
CA LYS A 486 24.06 -41.52 -7.15
C LYS A 486 25.42 -42.12 -7.44
N GLY A 487 25.94 -42.86 -6.47
CA GLY A 487 26.99 -43.85 -6.70
C GLY A 487 26.51 -44.98 -7.62
N ARG A 488 27.46 -45.67 -8.25
CA ARG A 488 27.24 -46.80 -9.17
C ARG A 488 26.44 -47.93 -8.49
N GLY A 489 25.40 -48.44 -9.15
CA GLY A 489 24.65 -49.63 -8.74
C GLY A 489 23.97 -50.31 -9.92
N LYS A 490 24.28 -51.60 -10.14
CA LYS A 490 23.80 -52.43 -11.26
C LYS A 490 22.29 -52.72 -11.17
N GLY A 491 21.66 -53.05 -12.31
CA GLY A 491 20.47 -53.91 -12.33
C GLY A 491 19.35 -53.48 -13.29
N ALA A 492 19.35 -54.00 -14.51
CA ALA A 492 18.24 -53.84 -15.45
C ALA A 492 17.34 -55.08 -15.48
N LYS A 493 16.01 -54.90 -15.61
CA LYS A 493 15.08 -55.88 -16.20
C LYS A 493 13.70 -55.27 -16.51
N LYS A 494 13.35 -55.26 -17.80
CA LYS A 494 12.01 -55.52 -18.42
C LYS A 494 10.78 -54.66 -18.00
N SER A 495 9.83 -54.29 -18.86
CA SER A 495 9.65 -54.51 -20.33
C SER A 495 8.37 -53.84 -20.90
N ILE A 496 8.39 -53.45 -22.21
CA ILE A 496 7.23 -53.35 -23.17
C ILE A 496 6.20 -52.22 -22.85
N SER A 497 5.58 -51.45 -23.77
CA SER A 497 5.51 -51.26 -25.25
C SER A 497 5.24 -49.75 -25.51
N GLY A 498 5.21 -49.14 -26.72
CA GLY A 498 5.42 -49.54 -28.13
C GLY A 498 5.06 -48.35 -29.08
N GLY A 499 5.39 -48.43 -30.38
CA GLY A 499 5.03 -47.42 -31.42
C GLY A 499 6.13 -46.38 -31.72
N LYS A 500 7.05 -46.65 -32.66
CA LYS A 500 7.00 -46.34 -34.12
C LYS A 500 7.04 -44.84 -34.49
N GLY A 501 8.17 -44.41 -35.04
CA GLY A 501 8.36 -43.13 -35.74
C GLY A 501 9.83 -42.93 -36.19
N THR A 502 10.13 -43.16 -37.47
CA THR A 502 11.50 -43.20 -38.01
C THR A 502 11.96 -41.86 -38.60
N GLY A 503 13.19 -41.40 -38.32
CA GLY A 503 13.77 -40.22 -38.97
C GLY A 503 15.27 -39.98 -38.68
N ARG A 504 16.12 -40.32 -39.65
CA ARG A 504 17.60 -40.14 -39.73
C ARG A 504 18.06 -38.76 -39.18
N GLY A 505 19.08 -38.66 -38.32
CA GLY A 505 20.53 -38.67 -38.66
C GLY A 505 20.96 -37.30 -39.24
N ARG A 506 21.95 -36.55 -38.73
CA ARG A 506 23.32 -36.88 -38.27
C ARG A 506 23.87 -35.72 -37.37
N PRO A 507 24.89 -35.90 -36.50
CA PRO A 507 25.27 -34.90 -35.48
C PRO A 507 26.47 -34.00 -35.83
N SER A 508 26.62 -32.89 -35.07
CA SER A 508 27.85 -32.21 -34.56
C SER A 508 29.11 -32.08 -35.46
N THR A 509 29.82 -30.94 -35.55
CA THR A 509 30.56 -30.27 -34.45
C THR A 509 31.15 -28.88 -34.80
N ASN A 510 31.12 -27.95 -33.84
CA ASN A 510 32.17 -27.01 -33.39
C ASN A 510 33.00 -26.09 -34.34
N LYS A 511 32.93 -24.78 -34.00
CA LYS A 511 34.04 -23.82 -33.67
C LYS A 511 34.96 -23.23 -34.77
N THR A 512 34.82 -21.90 -35.00
CA THR A 512 35.81 -20.75 -34.88
C THR A 512 37.32 -20.93 -35.18
N PRO A 513 38.13 -19.87 -35.48
CA PRO A 513 37.83 -18.43 -35.74
C PRO A 513 38.66 -17.70 -36.88
N GLN A 514 38.33 -16.41 -37.11
CA GLN A 514 39.17 -15.24 -37.52
C GLN A 514 40.18 -15.21 -38.72
N SER A 515 40.11 -14.08 -39.46
CA SER A 515 41.16 -13.40 -40.29
C SER A 515 41.50 -14.02 -41.67
N SER A 516 41.94 -13.32 -42.74
CA SER A 516 42.19 -11.88 -43.04
C SER A 516 42.24 -11.57 -44.57
N GLY A 517 42.09 -10.29 -44.97
CA GLY A 517 42.52 -9.70 -46.27
C GLY A 517 41.64 -9.89 -47.54
N GLY A 518 41.54 -8.96 -48.52
CA GLY A 518 41.99 -7.54 -48.60
C GLY A 518 41.92 -6.91 -50.03
N LYS A 519 42.10 -5.57 -50.14
CA LYS A 519 42.36 -4.71 -51.35
C LYS A 519 41.18 -4.48 -52.36
N THR A 520 40.87 -3.32 -52.98
CA THR A 520 41.36 -1.88 -53.03
C THR A 520 40.15 -0.93 -53.31
N GLY A 521 40.18 0.43 -53.31
CA GLY A 521 41.10 1.42 -52.71
C GLY A 521 41.75 2.50 -53.63
N LYS A 522 41.15 3.69 -53.92
CA LYS A 522 41.88 4.90 -54.43
C LYS A 522 41.22 6.29 -54.22
N ARG A 523 42.01 7.26 -53.67
CA ARG A 523 42.00 8.75 -53.80
C ARG A 523 40.74 9.53 -53.33
N GLY A 524 40.83 10.71 -52.69
CA GLY A 524 41.97 11.55 -52.27
C GLY A 524 41.53 12.74 -51.35
N ARG A 525 42.48 13.53 -50.83
CA ARG A 525 42.25 14.64 -49.86
C ARG A 525 43.11 15.87 -50.24
N PRO A 526 42.64 17.11 -50.01
CA PRO A 526 43.30 18.02 -49.04
C PRO A 526 42.24 18.72 -48.14
N ARG A 527 42.43 19.00 -46.84
CA ARG A 527 43.45 19.69 -46.02
C ARG A 527 43.01 21.14 -45.70
N LYS A 528 43.02 21.45 -44.40
CA LYS A 528 42.50 22.66 -43.72
C LYS A 528 43.04 24.00 -44.26
N SER A 529 42.27 25.07 -44.03
CA SER A 529 42.76 26.38 -43.59
C SER A 529 42.04 26.80 -42.30
N GLN A 530 42.73 27.56 -41.44
CA GLN A 530 42.14 28.23 -40.27
C GLN A 530 41.76 29.66 -40.65
N VAL A 531 40.70 30.20 -40.04
CA VAL A 531 40.75 31.40 -39.20
C VAL A 531 39.89 31.09 -37.98
#